data_AF-A0A2S2P2F9-F1
#
_entry.id   AF-A0A2S2P2F9-F1
#
_cell.length_a   1.000
_cell.length_b   1.000
_cell.length_c   1.000
_cell.angle_alpha   90.00
_cell.angle_beta   90.00
_cell.angle_gamma   90.00
#
_symmetry.space_group_name_H-M   'P 1'
#
loop_
_entity.id
_entity.type
_entity.pdbx_description
1 polymer ?
#
loop_
_entity_poly.entity_id
_entity_poly.type
_entity_poly.pdbx_seq_one_letter_code
_entity_poly.pdbx_strand_id
1 'polypeptide(L)'
;HVYISCWKLFKFLYDRDRFLDLFKIMHFNFLTTTKCSKYGEVLYKHHDKTNKFINYILICAVVITIQWLSFPLVYNEIANLENSNIRAKNVMNMCFAVTTKTYNQNIFIFYLIETTRGLLAMYFLTMFDVLLISLCSASIAQQHVLINAFNNIGYEDKPQLSADYYKGLKSILRDQLQLNL
;
A
#
# COMPACT_ATOMS: atom_id res chain seq x y z
N HIS A 1 -2.57 12.88 10.95
CA HIS A 1 -1.64 11.92 10.31
C HIS A 1 -1.08 10.87 11.26
N VAL A 2 -0.45 11.25 12.37
CA VAL A 2 0.13 10.28 13.34
C VAL A 2 -0.93 9.32 13.91
N TYR A 3 -2.08 9.83 14.36
CA TYR A 3 -3.16 8.98 14.92
C TYR A 3 -3.67 7.92 13.92
N ILE A 4 -3.88 8.30 12.65
CA ILE A 4 -4.33 7.37 11.60
C ILE A 4 -3.25 6.32 11.31
N SER A 5 -1.98 6.73 11.31
CA SER A 5 -0.85 5.81 11.07
C SER A 5 -0.73 4.80 12.21
N CYS A 6 -0.80 5.27 13.46
CA CYS A 6 -0.84 4.41 14.64
C CYS A 6 -2.06 3.49 14.62
N TRP A 7 -3.24 4.01 14.30
CA TRP A 7 -4.47 3.21 14.18
C TRP A 7 -4.34 2.11 13.13
N LYS A 8 -3.84 2.43 11.92
CA LYS A 8 -3.59 1.42 10.87
C LYS A 8 -2.61 0.35 11.35
N LEU A 9 -1.53 0.75 12.02
CA LEU A 9 -0.52 -0.16 12.54
C LEU A 9 -1.08 -1.04 13.66
N PHE A 10 -1.83 -0.47 14.61
CA PHE A 10 -2.53 -1.23 15.65
C PHE A 10 -3.56 -2.19 15.07
N LYS A 11 -4.36 -1.74 14.11
CA LYS A 11 -5.35 -2.59 13.45
C LYS A 11 -4.68 -3.73 12.69
N PHE A 12 -3.58 -3.46 11.99
CA PHE A 12 -2.80 -4.48 11.30
C PHE A 12 -2.19 -5.50 12.28
N LEU A 13 -1.66 -5.05 13.42
CA LEU A 13 -1.13 -5.93 14.45
C LEU A 13 -2.22 -6.74 15.16
N TYR A 14 -3.38 -6.13 15.40
CA TYR A 14 -4.53 -6.77 16.04
C TYR A 14 -5.14 -7.85 15.12
N ASP A 15 -5.34 -7.52 13.85
CA ASP A 15 -5.86 -8.44 12.83
C ASP A 15 -4.75 -9.23 12.12
N ARG A 16 -3.54 -9.33 12.73
CA ARG A 16 -2.36 -9.92 12.09
C ARG A 16 -2.64 -11.33 11.57
N ASP A 17 -3.28 -12.16 12.38
CA ASP A 17 -3.55 -13.55 12.00
C ASP A 17 -4.51 -13.61 10.81
N ARG A 18 -5.51 -12.72 10.76
CA ARG A 18 -6.40 -12.59 9.60
C ARG A 18 -5.67 -12.10 8.36
N PHE A 19 -4.72 -11.17 8.50
CA PHE A 19 -3.86 -10.74 7.39
C PHE A 19 -2.95 -11.87 6.91
N LEU A 20 -2.31 -12.60 7.83
CA LEU A 20 -1.49 -13.76 7.50
C LEU A 20 -2.31 -14.84 6.82
N ASP A 21 -3.54 -15.08 7.28
CA ASP A 21 -4.45 -16.02 6.65
C ASP A 21 -4.92 -15.51 5.28
N LEU A 22 -5.12 -14.21 5.07
CA LEU A 22 -5.34 -13.65 3.73
C LEU A 22 -4.14 -13.83 2.82
N PHE A 23 -2.91 -13.63 3.32
CA PHE A 23 -1.68 -13.91 2.58
C PHE A 23 -1.54 -15.40 2.24
N LYS A 24 -1.95 -16.29 3.16
CA LYS A 24 -2.05 -17.73 2.89
C LYS A 24 -3.13 -18.01 1.85
N ILE A 25 -4.36 -17.52 1.99
CA ILE A 25 -5.44 -17.80 1.02
C ILE A 25 -5.09 -17.26 -0.38
N MET A 26 -4.44 -16.10 -0.46
CA MET A 26 -3.97 -15.53 -1.73
C MET A 26 -2.80 -16.28 -2.36
N HIS A 27 -2.25 -17.32 -1.71
CA HIS A 27 -1.11 -18.16 -2.12
C HIS A 27 -0.53 -17.74 -3.48
N PHE A 28 0.44 -16.81 -3.49
CA PHE A 28 1.13 -16.38 -4.70
C PHE A 28 1.72 -17.57 -5.49
N ASN A 29 1.89 -18.71 -4.83
CA ASN A 29 2.26 -20.00 -5.43
C ASN A 29 1.22 -20.52 -6.45
N PHE A 30 -0.07 -20.22 -6.29
CA PHE A 30 -1.09 -20.55 -7.29
C PHE A 30 -0.80 -19.85 -8.63
N LEU A 31 -0.28 -18.62 -8.58
CA LEU A 31 0.07 -17.83 -9.76
C LEU A 31 1.33 -18.34 -10.47
N THR A 32 2.19 -19.10 -9.78
CA THR A 32 3.43 -19.68 -10.34
C THR A 32 3.29 -21.14 -10.78
N THR A 33 2.13 -21.78 -10.57
CA THR A 33 1.89 -23.14 -11.08
C THR A 33 1.94 -23.18 -12.62
N THR A 34 2.47 -24.28 -13.17
CA THR A 34 2.62 -24.50 -14.63
C THR A 34 1.31 -24.42 -15.41
N LYS A 35 0.15 -24.60 -14.75
CA LYS A 35 -1.17 -24.44 -15.37
C LYS A 35 -1.62 -22.97 -15.42
N CYS A 36 -1.28 -22.17 -14.42
CA CYS A 36 -1.48 -20.71 -14.41
C CYS A 36 -0.51 -19.99 -15.34
N SER A 37 0.65 -20.57 -15.66
CA SER A 37 1.61 -19.97 -16.61
C SER A 37 1.00 -19.76 -18.01
N LYS A 38 -0.03 -20.54 -18.36
CA LYS A 38 -0.82 -20.37 -19.60
C LYS A 38 -1.60 -19.05 -19.63
N TYR A 39 -1.83 -18.43 -18.47
CA TYR A 39 -2.44 -17.11 -18.29
C TYR A 39 -1.42 -16.06 -17.83
N GLY A 40 -0.11 -16.35 -17.92
CA GLY A 40 0.97 -15.48 -17.45
C GLY A 40 0.96 -14.08 -18.08
N GLU A 41 0.53 -13.96 -19.34
CA GLU A 41 0.40 -12.67 -20.02
C GLU A 41 -0.66 -11.76 -19.38
N VAL A 42 -1.81 -12.33 -18.99
CA VAL A 42 -2.88 -11.61 -18.26
C VAL A 42 -2.38 -11.16 -16.90
N LEU A 43 -1.60 -12.02 -16.23
CA LEU A 43 -1.02 -11.73 -14.94
C LEU A 43 0.03 -10.61 -15.00
N TYR A 44 0.92 -10.68 -16.00
CA TYR A 44 1.96 -9.68 -16.22
C TYR A 44 1.36 -8.33 -16.57
N LYS A 45 0.30 -8.30 -17.38
CA LYS A 45 -0.45 -7.08 -17.71
C LYS A 45 -1.09 -6.45 -16.47
N HIS A 46 -1.65 -7.26 -15.56
CA HIS A 46 -2.18 -6.76 -14.29
C HIS A 46 -1.08 -6.25 -13.36
N HIS A 47 0.03 -6.97 -13.27
CA HIS A 47 1.19 -6.56 -12.48
C HIS A 47 1.75 -5.21 -12.97
N ASP A 48 1.96 -5.03 -14.28
CA ASP A 48 2.45 -3.77 -14.85
C ASP A 48 1.47 -2.60 -14.59
N LYS A 49 0.16 -2.83 -14.76
CA LYS A 49 -0.86 -1.82 -14.46
C LYS A 49 -0.84 -1.41 -12.99
N THR A 50 -0.74 -2.38 -12.08
CA THR A 50 -0.68 -2.13 -10.63
C THR A 50 0.61 -1.44 -10.24
N ASN A 51 1.75 -1.83 -10.83
CA ASN A 51 3.02 -1.18 -10.57
C ASN A 51 3.01 0.29 -11.02
N LYS A 52 2.43 0.59 -12.18
CA LYS A 52 2.20 1.97 -12.64
C LYS A 52 1.33 2.78 -11.67
N PHE A 53 0.25 2.17 -11.18
CA PHE A 53 -0.64 2.80 -10.20
C PHE A 53 0.05 3.07 -8.86
N ILE A 54 0.82 2.10 -8.34
CA ILE A 54 1.61 2.26 -7.11
C ILE A 54 2.65 3.37 -7.29
N ASN A 55 3.39 3.37 -8.40
CA ASN A 55 4.38 4.41 -8.68
C ASN A 55 3.75 5.80 -8.73
N TYR A 56 2.56 5.94 -9.33
CA TYR A 56 1.82 7.20 -9.33
C TYR A 56 1.48 7.66 -7.91
N ILE A 57 0.96 6.77 -7.05
CA ILE A 57 0.66 7.08 -5.65
C ILE A 57 1.92 7.49 -4.88
N LEU A 58 3.05 6.80 -5.11
CA LEU A 58 4.32 7.13 -4.47
C LEU A 58 4.82 8.52 -4.88
N ILE A 59 4.74 8.88 -6.16
CA ILE A 59 5.10 10.22 -6.64
C ILE A 59 4.22 11.28 -5.96
N CYS A 60 2.91 11.08 -5.93
CA CYS A 60 1.99 11.99 -5.22
C CYS A 60 2.34 12.12 -3.73
N ALA A 61 2.65 11.01 -3.05
CA ALA A 61 3.03 11.02 -1.65
C ALA A 61 4.33 11.80 -1.40
N VAL A 62 5.32 11.68 -2.30
CA VAL A 62 6.58 12.45 -2.23
C VAL A 62 6.31 13.94 -2.41
N VAL A 63 5.52 14.33 -3.42
CA VAL A 63 5.20 15.75 -3.68
C VAL A 63 4.48 16.37 -2.48
N ILE A 64 3.47 15.69 -1.93
CA ILE A 64 2.74 16.14 -0.75
C ILE A 64 3.67 16.28 0.45
N THR A 65 4.60 15.34 0.64
CA THR A 65 5.58 15.38 1.74
C THR A 65 6.51 16.58 1.59
N ILE A 66 7.05 16.84 0.40
CA ILE A 66 7.91 18.01 0.14
C ILE A 66 7.15 19.31 0.41
N GLN A 67 5.90 19.43 -0.09
CA GLN A 67 5.08 20.62 0.14
C GLN A 67 4.82 20.84 1.64
N TRP A 68 4.54 19.77 2.38
CA TRP A 68 4.28 19.84 3.81
C TRP A 68 5.50 20.23 4.64
N LEU A 69 6.70 19.77 4.26
CA LEU A 69 7.96 20.15 4.91
C LEU A 69 8.35 21.61 4.63
N SER A 70 8.12 22.08 3.40
CA SER A 70 8.49 23.43 2.97
C SER A 70 7.58 24.52 3.54
N PHE A 71 6.29 24.23 3.75
CA PHE A 71 5.29 25.20 4.21
C PHE A 71 5.68 25.97 5.50
N PRO A 72 6.06 25.32 6.62
CA PRO A 72 6.47 26.03 7.83
C PRO A 72 7.74 26.87 7.66
N LEU A 73 8.67 26.46 6.79
CA LEU A 73 9.90 27.23 6.52
C LEU A 73 9.56 28.55 5.85
N VAL A 74 8.74 28.50 4.79
CA VAL A 74 8.27 29.68 4.08
C VAL A 74 7.44 30.58 4.99
N TYR A 75 6.56 29.99 5.80
CA TYR A 75 5.72 30.77 6.72
C TYR A 75 6.53 31.52 7.78
N ASN A 76 7.54 30.87 8.38
CA ASN A 76 8.36 31.50 9.40
C ASN A 76 9.21 32.64 8.84
N GLU A 77 9.70 32.49 7.60
CA GLU A 77 10.45 33.54 6.89
C GLU A 77 9.56 34.76 6.61
N ILE A 78 8.35 34.55 6.09
CA ILE A 78 7.39 35.63 5.82
C ILE A 78 6.95 36.33 7.12
N ALA A 79 6.77 35.56 8.19
CA ALA A 79 6.31 36.09 9.48
C ALA A 79 7.41 36.87 10.25
N ASN A 80 8.64 36.89 9.76
CA ASN A 80 9.78 37.67 10.27
C ASN A 80 9.90 37.61 11.81
N LEU A 81 9.90 36.39 12.35
CA LEU A 81 9.70 36.08 13.77
C LEU A 81 10.86 36.48 14.69
N GLU A 82 11.97 37.01 14.16
CA GLU A 82 13.20 37.35 14.92
C GLU A 82 12.95 38.25 16.13
N ASN A 83 11.88 39.05 16.15
CA ASN A 83 11.58 40.01 17.23
C ASN A 83 10.24 39.80 17.94
N SER A 84 9.56 38.67 17.71
CA SER A 84 8.23 38.43 18.31
C SER A 84 8.28 37.44 19.48
N ASN A 85 7.49 37.68 20.53
CA ASN A 85 7.21 36.70 21.59
C ASN A 85 6.35 35.52 21.10
N ILE A 86 6.17 35.39 19.78
CA ILE A 86 5.33 34.39 19.14
C ILE A 86 6.19 33.16 18.85
N ARG A 87 5.63 32.00 19.12
CA ARG A 87 6.28 30.72 18.84
C ARG A 87 6.32 30.46 17.34
N ALA A 88 7.50 30.14 16.82
CA ALA A 88 7.64 29.76 15.42
C ALA A 88 6.90 28.46 15.10
N LYS A 89 6.36 28.34 13.87
CA LYS A 89 5.61 27.16 13.47
C LYS A 89 6.54 26.11 12.89
N ASN A 90 6.39 24.86 13.31
CA ASN A 90 7.10 23.73 12.73
C ASN A 90 6.13 22.81 11.97
N VAL A 91 6.68 21.77 11.34
CA VAL A 91 5.99 20.82 10.44
C VAL A 91 4.72 20.23 11.04
N MET A 92 4.80 19.77 12.29
CA MET A 92 3.67 19.20 13.04
C MET A 92 3.12 20.17 14.10
N ASN A 93 3.90 21.21 14.42
CA ASN A 93 3.60 22.21 15.45
C ASN A 93 3.26 21.54 16.80
N MET A 94 4.07 20.56 17.22
CA MET A 94 3.84 19.81 18.45
C MET A 94 4.05 20.70 19.68
N CYS A 95 3.29 20.53 20.75
CA CYS A 95 3.57 21.25 21.99
C CYS A 95 4.73 20.59 22.75
N PHE A 96 5.89 21.24 22.79
CA PHE A 96 7.00 20.85 23.65
C PHE A 96 6.89 21.59 24.99
N ALA A 97 7.17 20.91 26.09
CA ALA A 97 7.18 21.50 27.44
C ALA A 97 8.43 22.36 27.68
N VAL A 98 8.62 23.38 26.85
CA VAL A 98 9.72 24.34 26.91
C VAL A 98 9.16 25.75 26.73
N THR A 99 9.89 26.76 27.22
CA THR A 99 9.48 28.15 27.04
C THR A 99 9.57 28.56 25.56
N THR A 100 8.76 29.53 25.13
CA THR A 100 8.80 30.06 23.75
C THR A 100 10.20 30.56 23.37
N LYS A 101 10.93 31.17 24.31
CA LYS A 101 12.30 31.64 24.10
C LYS A 101 13.26 30.48 23.82
N THR A 102 13.25 29.45 24.66
CA THR A 102 14.08 28.25 24.48
C THR A 102 13.73 27.51 23.18
N TYR A 103 12.45 27.48 22.83
CA TYR A 103 11.96 26.88 21.60
C TYR A 103 12.48 27.60 20.36
N ASN A 104 12.29 28.92 20.27
CA ASN A 104 12.69 29.72 19.12
C ASN A 104 14.23 29.70 18.94
N GLN A 105 15.00 29.73 20.05
CA GLN A 105 16.47 29.60 20.00
C GLN A 105 16.95 28.25 19.44
N ASN A 106 16.18 27.18 19.63
CA ASN A 106 16.53 25.83 19.19
C ASN A 106 15.56 25.31 18.12
N ILE A 107 14.96 26.21 17.33
CA ILE A 107 13.88 25.89 16.39
C ILE A 107 14.29 24.79 15.41
N PHE A 108 15.54 24.81 14.95
CA PHE A 108 16.09 23.81 14.03
C PHE A 108 16.09 22.39 14.62
N ILE A 109 16.43 22.24 15.91
CA ILE A 109 16.42 20.94 16.60
C ILE A 109 14.99 20.41 16.68
N PHE A 110 14.04 21.26 17.10
CA PHE A 110 12.63 20.88 17.17
C PHE A 110 12.05 20.56 15.78
N TYR A 111 12.46 21.29 14.76
CA TYR A 111 12.07 21.04 13.37
C TYR A 111 12.56 19.67 12.90
N LEU A 112 13.82 19.31 13.17
CA LEU A 112 14.36 17.99 12.84
C LEU A 112 13.61 16.87 13.57
N ILE A 113 13.36 17.02 14.87
CA ILE A 113 12.62 16.02 15.67
C ILE A 113 11.21 15.80 15.09
N GLU A 114 10.47 16.88 14.80
CA GLU A 114 9.14 16.78 14.21
C GLU A 114 9.16 16.18 12.81
N THR A 115 10.15 16.56 12.00
CA THR A 115 10.33 16.05 10.63
C THR A 115 10.61 14.55 10.64
N THR A 116 11.54 14.07 11.46
CA THR A 116 11.84 12.64 11.58
C THR A 116 10.61 11.85 12.00
N ARG A 117 9.84 12.35 12.97
CA ARG A 117 8.58 11.71 13.40
C ARG A 117 7.53 11.70 12.29
N GLY A 118 7.42 12.80 11.54
CA GLY A 118 6.50 12.92 10.40
C GLY A 118 6.84 11.98 9.26
N LEU A 119 8.11 11.93 8.87
CA LEU A 119 8.60 11.02 7.83
C LEU A 119 8.37 9.57 8.23
N LEU A 120 8.63 9.20 9.49
CA LEU A 120 8.37 7.85 9.98
C LEU A 120 6.87 7.49 9.90
N ALA A 121 5.99 8.39 10.33
CA ALA A 121 4.54 8.16 10.26
C ALA A 121 4.05 8.03 8.80
N MET A 122 4.53 8.91 7.91
CA MET A 122 4.19 8.86 6.49
C MET A 122 4.70 7.58 5.83
N TYR A 123 5.92 7.15 6.15
CA TYR A 123 6.48 5.89 5.67
C TYR A 123 5.58 4.70 6.01
N PHE A 124 5.18 4.55 7.27
CA PHE A 124 4.28 3.46 7.67
C PHE A 124 2.93 3.54 6.96
N LEU A 125 2.35 4.74 6.85
CA LEU A 125 1.07 4.92 6.18
C LEU A 125 1.13 4.50 4.71
N THR A 126 2.15 4.96 3.98
CA THR A 126 2.37 4.60 2.58
C THR A 126 2.69 3.12 2.41
N MET A 127 3.50 2.54 3.28
CA MET A 127 3.86 1.12 3.24
C MET A 127 2.62 0.22 3.37
N PHE A 128 1.73 0.52 4.32
CA PHE A 128 0.46 -0.21 4.46
C PHE A 128 -0.47 -0.02 3.25
N ASP A 129 -0.57 1.19 2.70
CA ASP A 129 -1.40 1.44 1.53
C ASP A 129 -0.89 0.68 0.30
N VAL A 130 0.43 0.65 0.08
CA VAL A 130 1.04 -0.15 -0.99
C VAL A 130 0.78 -1.65 -0.78
N LEU A 131 0.97 -2.16 0.43
CA LEU A 131 0.68 -3.57 0.74
C LEU A 131 -0.78 -3.93 0.43
N LEU A 132 -1.74 -3.11 0.87
CA LEU A 132 -3.16 -3.34 0.62
C LEU A 132 -3.48 -3.31 -0.88
N ILE A 133 -2.94 -2.35 -1.63
CA ILE A 133 -3.13 -2.26 -3.08
C ILE A 133 -2.57 -3.51 -3.77
N SER A 134 -1.38 -3.96 -3.38
CA SER A 134 -0.78 -5.18 -3.93
C SER A 134 -1.64 -6.42 -3.65
N LEU A 135 -2.17 -6.55 -2.43
CA LEU A 135 -3.06 -7.66 -2.05
C LEU A 135 -4.37 -7.64 -2.85
N CYS A 136 -5.03 -6.49 -2.93
CA CYS A 136 -6.24 -6.32 -3.72
C CYS A 136 -5.99 -6.65 -5.20
N SER A 137 -4.87 -6.17 -5.75
CA SER A 137 -4.49 -6.48 -7.14
C SER A 137 -4.26 -7.97 -7.37
N ALA A 138 -3.61 -8.67 -6.44
CA ALA A 138 -3.38 -10.10 -6.55
C ALA A 138 -4.71 -10.87 -6.54
N SER A 139 -5.64 -10.49 -5.63
CA SER A 139 -6.97 -11.08 -5.55
C SER A 139 -7.78 -10.88 -6.85
N ILE A 140 -7.76 -9.66 -7.42
CA ILE A 140 -8.43 -9.36 -8.69
C ILE A 140 -7.85 -10.21 -9.83
N ALA A 141 -6.51 -10.34 -9.90
CA ALA A 141 -5.87 -11.14 -10.93
C ALA A 141 -6.28 -12.62 -10.83
N GLN A 142 -6.34 -13.18 -9.62
CA GLN A 142 -6.81 -14.55 -9.39
C GLN A 142 -8.26 -14.76 -9.82
N GLN A 143 -9.16 -13.82 -9.50
CA GLN A 143 -10.55 -13.87 -9.93
C GLN A 143 -10.67 -13.79 -11.46
N HIS A 144 -9.87 -12.95 -12.11
CA HIS A 144 -9.89 -12.82 -13.57
C HIS A 144 -9.41 -14.10 -14.27
N VAL A 145 -8.40 -14.79 -13.72
CA VAL A 145 -7.97 -16.11 -14.20
C VAL A 145 -9.10 -17.13 -14.07
N LEU A 146 -9.80 -17.15 -12.94
CA LEU A 146 -10.94 -18.05 -12.71
C LEU A 146 -12.07 -17.80 -13.70
N ILE A 147 -12.45 -16.53 -13.92
CA ILE A 147 -13.48 -16.13 -14.88
C ILE A 147 -13.09 -16.56 -16.30
N ASN A 148 -11.83 -16.35 -16.69
CA ASN A 148 -11.37 -16.72 -18.02
C ASN A 148 -11.36 -18.25 -18.22
N ALA A 149 -10.97 -19.00 -17.20
CA ALA A 149 -11.04 -20.46 -17.22
C ALA A 149 -12.49 -20.97 -17.30
N PHE A 150 -13.42 -20.29 -16.61
CA PHE A 150 -14.85 -20.62 -16.64
C PHE A 150 -15.50 -20.29 -17.99
N ASN A 151 -15.21 -19.13 -18.58
CA ASN A 151 -15.77 -18.72 -19.87
C ASN A 151 -15.36 -19.64 -21.03
N ASN A 152 -14.20 -20.28 -20.91
CA ASN A 152 -13.77 -21.29 -21.89
C ASN A 152 -14.57 -22.60 -21.79
N ILE A 153 -15.36 -22.81 -20.74
CA ILE A 153 -16.25 -23.96 -20.58
C ILE A 153 -17.62 -23.60 -21.15
N GLY A 154 -17.90 -24.05 -22.36
CA GLY A 154 -19.21 -23.95 -22.99
C GLY A 154 -19.27 -23.23 -24.33
N TYR A 155 -18.15 -22.65 -24.79
CA TYR A 155 -18.09 -21.94 -26.08
C TYR A 155 -17.74 -22.81 -27.28
N GLU A 156 -17.39 -24.08 -27.08
CA GLU A 156 -16.97 -24.97 -28.17
C GLU A 156 -17.92 -26.15 -28.37
N ASP A 157 -18.47 -26.26 -29.57
CA ASP A 157 -19.31 -27.37 -30.06
C ASP A 157 -18.55 -28.72 -30.15
N LYS A 158 -17.25 -28.74 -29.79
CA LYS A 158 -16.42 -29.93 -29.76
C LYS A 158 -16.38 -30.51 -28.34
N PRO A 159 -17.05 -31.66 -28.08
CA PRO A 159 -17.15 -32.25 -26.74
C PRO A 159 -15.79 -32.66 -26.14
N GLN A 160 -14.77 -32.90 -26.97
CA GLN A 160 -13.41 -33.16 -26.49
C GLN A 160 -12.71 -31.91 -25.94
N LEU A 161 -12.90 -30.73 -26.56
CA LEU A 161 -12.28 -29.50 -26.05
C LEU A 161 -12.99 -28.99 -24.80
N SER A 162 -14.32 -29.11 -24.72
CA SER A 162 -15.06 -28.73 -23.51
C SER A 162 -14.70 -29.61 -22.31
N ALA A 163 -14.42 -30.90 -22.52
CA ALA A 163 -13.92 -31.81 -21.49
C ALA A 163 -12.51 -31.43 -21.01
N ASP A 164 -11.63 -30.98 -21.89
CA ASP A 164 -10.28 -30.51 -21.54
C ASP A 164 -10.31 -29.19 -20.77
N TYR A 165 -11.16 -28.23 -21.14
CA TYR A 165 -11.35 -27.00 -20.36
C TYR A 165 -11.95 -27.26 -18.98
N TYR A 166 -12.94 -28.16 -18.89
CA TYR A 166 -13.51 -28.58 -17.62
C TYR A 166 -12.46 -29.25 -16.72
N LYS A 167 -11.59 -30.08 -17.30
CA LYS A 167 -10.45 -30.70 -16.60
C LYS A 167 -9.45 -29.65 -16.14
N GLY A 168 -9.21 -28.62 -16.94
CA GLY A 168 -8.40 -27.44 -16.60
C GLY A 168 -8.94 -26.70 -15.38
N LEU A 169 -10.21 -26.28 -15.40
CA LEU A 169 -10.89 -25.62 -14.27
C LEU A 169 -10.92 -26.51 -13.02
N LYS A 170 -11.27 -27.80 -13.17
CA LYS A 170 -11.27 -28.74 -12.04
C LYS A 170 -9.88 -28.90 -11.43
N SER A 171 -8.82 -28.79 -12.24
CA SER A 171 -7.46 -28.83 -11.75
C SER A 171 -7.05 -27.52 -11.06
N ILE A 172 -7.51 -26.36 -11.56
CA ILE A 172 -7.31 -25.06 -10.91
C ILE A 172 -7.99 -25.03 -9.54
N LEU A 173 -9.24 -25.50 -9.47
CA LEU A 173 -10.00 -25.61 -8.23
C LEU A 173 -9.34 -26.62 -7.28
N ARG A 174 -8.83 -27.74 -7.79
CA ARG A 174 -8.13 -28.73 -6.96
C ARG A 174 -6.80 -28.19 -6.44
N ASP A 175 -6.04 -27.44 -7.24
CA ASP A 175 -4.81 -26.79 -6.82
C ASP A 175 -5.13 -25.73 -5.74
N GLN A 176 -6.21 -24.96 -5.89
CA GLN A 176 -6.70 -24.07 -4.81
C GLN A 176 -7.13 -24.83 -3.54
N LEU A 177 -7.73 -26.01 -3.68
CA LEU A 177 -8.25 -26.80 -2.55
C LEU A 177 -7.15 -27.57 -1.81
N GLN A 178 -6.13 -28.06 -2.53
CA GLN A 178 -4.94 -28.70 -1.93
C GLN A 178 -4.03 -27.70 -1.21
N LEU A 179 -4.07 -26.43 -1.59
CA LEU A 179 -3.33 -25.36 -0.92
C LEU A 179 -4.12 -24.74 0.25
N ASN A 180 -5.40 -25.10 0.42
CA ASN A 180 -6.27 -24.70 1.54
C ASN A 180 -6.27 -25.73 2.71
N LEU A 181 -5.61 -26.88 2.55
CA LEU A 181 -5.39 -27.92 3.58
C LEU A 181 -3.96 -27.86 4.09
#